data_AF-A0A967HJ92-F1
#
_entry.id   AF-A0A967HJ92-F1
#
_cell.length_a   1.000
_cell.length_b   1.000
_cell.length_c   1.000
_cell.angle_alpha   90.00
_cell.angle_beta   90.00
_cell.angle_gamma   90.00
#
_symmetry.space_group_name_H-M   'P 1'
#
loop_
_entity.id
_entity.type
_entity.pdbx_description
1 polymer ?
#
loop_
_entity_poly.entity_id
_entity_poly.type
_entity_poly.pdbx_seq_one_letter_code
_entity_poly.pdbx_strand_id
1 'polypeptide(L)' 'VPAPYWVTYPEAIRLAGATPVAISTGSAEGFKVTVDRLEAARTPRTKLLVFVSPSNPTGAVYTAEETAAIGRWA' A
#
# COMPACT_ATOMS: atom_id res chain seq x y z
N VAL A 1 0.44 4.19 1.45
CA VAL A 1 1.11 3.56 0.28
C VAL A 1 2.10 2.53 0.79
N PRO A 2 1.93 1.23 0.46
CA PRO A 2 2.91 0.19 0.84
C PRO A 2 4.25 0.43 0.13
N ALA A 3 5.36 0.20 0.83
CA ALA A 3 6.72 0.32 0.30
C ALA A 3 7.42 -1.06 0.33
N PRO A 4 8.29 -1.40 -0.63
CA PRO A 4 8.78 -0.57 -1.74
C PRO A 4 7.69 -0.25 -2.79
N TYR A 5 7.68 0.98 -3.29
CA TYR A 5 6.69 1.48 -4.26
C TYR A 5 7.36 2.09 -5.49
N TRP A 6 6.58 2.26 -6.58
CA TRP A 6 7.02 3.03 -7.73
C TRP A 6 7.32 4.47 -7.33
N VAL A 7 8.47 4.97 -7.77
CA VAL A 7 9.10 6.21 -7.28
C VAL A 7 8.20 7.44 -7.36
N THR A 8 7.24 7.47 -8.30
CA THR A 8 6.39 8.64 -8.51
C THR A 8 5.19 8.73 -7.56
N TYR A 9 4.80 7.66 -6.85
CA TYR A 9 3.60 7.69 -6.02
C TYR A 9 3.65 8.72 -4.88
N PRO A 10 4.72 8.83 -4.07
CA PRO A 10 4.78 9.86 -3.02
C PRO A 10 4.69 11.27 -3.57
N GLU A 11 5.34 11.55 -4.71
CA GLU A 11 5.31 12.88 -5.32
C GLU A 11 3.91 13.20 -5.87
N ALA A 12 3.25 12.27 -6.54
CA ALA A 12 1.87 12.45 -6.98
C ALA A 12 0.92 12.72 -5.79
N ILE A 13 1.09 12.02 -4.66
CA ILE A 13 0.32 12.26 -3.44
C ILE A 13 0.57 13.68 -2.89
N ARG A 14 1.83 14.13 -2.86
CA ARG A 14 2.17 15.49 -2.40
C ARG A 14 1.64 16.58 -3.34
N LEU A 15 1.73 16.37 -4.66
CA LEU A 15 1.19 17.28 -5.68
C LEU A 15 -0.33 17.45 -5.54
N ALA A 16 -1.04 16.41 -5.10
CA ALA A 16 -2.47 16.48 -4.77
C ALA A 16 -2.76 17.15 -3.41
N GLY A 17 -1.76 17.72 -2.73
CA GLY A 17 -1.91 18.37 -1.42
C GLY A 17 -2.07 17.40 -0.24
N ALA A 18 -1.81 16.11 -0.43
CA ALA A 18 -1.94 15.09 0.60
C ALA A 18 -0.57 14.69 1.20
N THR A 19 -0.59 14.07 2.37
CA THR A 19 0.61 13.54 3.03
C THR A 19 0.78 12.05 2.73
N PRO A 20 1.84 11.61 2.04
CA PRO A 20 2.09 10.18 1.84
C PRO A 20 2.47 9.51 3.16
N VAL A 21 1.75 8.46 3.52
CA VAL A 21 2.09 7.57 4.64
C VAL A 21 2.63 6.26 4.08
N ALA A 22 3.93 6.04 4.23
CA ALA A 22 4.62 4.85 3.76
C ALA A 22 4.51 3.69 4.78
N ILE A 23 4.16 2.49 4.31
CA ILE A 23 4.13 1.27 5.14
C ILE A 23 5.20 0.32 4.61
N SER A 24 6.33 0.22 5.31
CA SER A 24 7.48 -0.59 4.86
C SER A 24 7.22 -2.08 4.97
N THR A 25 7.43 -2.82 3.89
CA THR A 25 7.36 -4.29 3.81
C THR A 25 8.70 -4.83 3.32
N GLY A 26 9.17 -5.93 3.91
CA GLY A 26 10.43 -6.56 3.56
C GLY A 26 10.25 -7.85 2.77
N SER A 27 11.37 -8.49 2.46
CA SER A 27 11.37 -9.80 1.78
C SER A 27 10.76 -10.91 2.63
N ALA A 28 10.86 -10.82 3.96
CA ALA A 28 10.26 -11.78 4.89
C ALA A 28 8.73 -11.83 4.77
N GLU A 29 8.10 -10.69 4.46
CA GLU A 29 6.66 -10.58 4.21
C GLU A 29 6.30 -10.73 2.72
N GLY A 30 7.25 -11.13 1.87
CA GLY A 30 7.07 -11.20 0.41
C GLY A 30 6.76 -9.86 -0.23
N PHE A 31 7.16 -8.75 0.40
CA PHE A 31 6.85 -7.37 0.02
C PHE A 31 5.34 -7.07 -0.07
N LYS A 32 4.54 -7.78 0.73
CA LYS A 32 3.08 -7.60 0.80
C LYS A 32 2.67 -6.99 2.14
N VAL A 33 1.71 -6.07 2.10
CA VAL A 33 1.09 -5.48 3.29
C VAL A 33 -0.13 -6.30 3.69
N THR A 34 -0.41 -6.37 4.99
CA THR A 34 -1.62 -7.01 5.52
C THR A 34 -2.68 -5.98 5.88
N VAL A 35 -3.94 -6.41 6.00
CA VAL A 35 -5.04 -5.56 6.47
C VAL A 35 -4.74 -4.98 7.85
N ASP A 36 -4.18 -5.75 8.77
CA ASP A 36 -3.85 -5.26 10.12
C ASP A 36 -2.83 -4.12 10.08
N ARG A 37 -1.83 -4.21 9.20
CA ARG A 37 -0.83 -3.14 9.03
C ARG A 37 -1.42 -1.91 8.35
N LEU A 38 -2.40 -2.09 7.47
CA LEU A 38 -3.16 -1.01 6.87
C LEU A 38 -4.03 -0.30 7.91
N GLU A 39 -4.74 -1.04 8.75
CA GLU A 39 -5.58 -0.49 9.82
C GLU A 39 -4.74 0.25 10.87
N ALA A 40 -3.60 -0.32 11.28
CA ALA A 40 -2.69 0.33 12.22
C ALA A 40 -2.14 1.69 11.70
N ALA A 41 -2.06 1.87 10.38
CA ALA A 41 -1.65 3.12 9.75
C ALA A 41 -2.84 4.07 9.43
N ARG A 42 -4.08 3.60 9.56
CA ARG A 42 -5.28 4.37 9.23
C ARG A 42 -5.55 5.42 10.30
N THR A 43 -5.95 6.61 9.85
CA THR A 43 -6.39 7.70 10.72
C THR A 43 -7.71 8.26 10.20
N PRO A 44 -8.43 9.11 10.95
CA PRO A 44 -9.60 9.83 10.43
C PRO A 44 -9.31 10.68 9.17
N ARG A 45 -8.03 10.99 8.90
CA ARG A 45 -7.59 11.74 7.71
C ARG A 45 -7.23 10.84 6.51
N THR A 46 -7.23 9.52 6.66
CA THR A 46 -6.92 8.60 5.55
C THR A 46 -8.04 8.65 4.50
N LYS A 47 -7.68 8.91 3.25
CA LYS A 47 -8.63 9.02 2.12
C LYS A 47 -8.34 8.10 0.94
N LEU A 48 -7.13 7.55 0.84
CA LEU A 48 -6.72 6.75 -0.31
C LEU A 48 -5.67 5.72 0.08
N LEU A 49 -5.82 4.50 -0.46
CA LEU A 49 -4.80 3.47 -0.51
C LEU A 49 -4.31 3.34 -1.96
N VAL A 50 -3.00 3.49 -2.18
CA VAL A 50 -2.35 3.07 -3.43
C VAL A 50 -2.01 1.59 -3.29
N PHE A 51 -2.77 0.72 -3.98
CA PHE A 51 -2.57 -0.73 -4.02
C PHE A 51 -2.16 -1.15 -5.43
N VAL A 52 -1.12 -1.97 -5.56
CA VAL A 52 -0.54 -2.36 -6.85
C VAL A 52 -0.20 -3.85 -6.83
N SER A 53 -0.73 -4.60 -7.80
CA SER A 53 -0.47 -6.02 -8.01
C SER A 53 -0.61 -6.34 -9.51
N PRO A 54 0.42 -6.87 -10.20
CA PRO A 54 1.79 -7.10 -9.73
C PRO A 54 2.50 -5.80 -9.34
N SER A 55 3.24 -5.82 -8.23
CA SER A 55 3.95 -4.66 -7.69
C SER A 55 5.19 -4.30 -8.51
N ASN A 56 5.42 -3.00 -8.67
CA ASN A 56 6.69 -2.43 -9.10
C ASN A 56 7.27 -1.63 -7.92
N PRO A 57 8.49 -1.91 -7.43
CA PRO A 57 9.58 -2.66 -8.08
C PRO A 57 9.73 -4.14 -7.70
N THR A 58 8.91 -4.65 -6.79
CA THR A 58 9.20 -5.94 -6.14
C THR A 58 8.75 -7.17 -6.93
N GLY A 59 7.88 -7.00 -7.94
CA GLY A 59 7.24 -8.10 -8.66
C GLY A 59 6.23 -8.88 -7.82
N ALA A 60 5.96 -8.48 -6.57
CA ALA A 60 5.05 -9.18 -5.69
C ALA A 60 3.63 -9.22 -6.26
N VAL A 61 3.01 -10.39 -6.25
CA VAL A 61 1.63 -10.61 -6.67
C VAL A 61 0.80 -11.01 -5.46
N TYR A 62 -0.27 -10.25 -5.22
CA TYR A 62 -1.28 -10.62 -4.24
C TYR A 62 -2.17 -11.70 -4.84
N THR A 63 -2.47 -12.72 -4.05
CA THR A 63 -3.48 -13.73 -4.35
C THR A 63 -4.88 -13.08 -4.46
N ALA A 64 -5.84 -13.82 -5.01
CA ALA A 64 -7.23 -13.37 -5.09
C ALA A 64 -7.80 -13.11 -3.69
N GLU A 65 -7.47 -13.96 -2.72
CA GLU A 65 -7.93 -13.89 -1.34
C GLU A 65 -7.35 -12.66 -0.62
N GLU A 66 -6.04 -12.42 -0.74
CA GLU A 66 -5.38 -11.24 -0.17
C GLU A 66 -5.94 -9.94 -0.78
N THR A 67 -6.11 -9.92 -2.12
CA THR A 67 -6.67 -8.76 -2.83
C THR A 67 -8.10 -8.48 -2.38
N ALA A 68 -8.93 -9.51 -2.27
CA ALA A 68 -10.31 -9.37 -1.82
C ALA A 68 -10.41 -8.94 -0.36
N ALA A 69 -9.50 -9.38 0.50
CA ALA A 69 -9.44 -8.93 1.89
C ALA A 69 -9.12 -7.44 2.00
N ILE A 70 -8.12 -6.95 1.25
CA ILE A 70 -7.78 -5.52 1.20
C ILE A 70 -8.94 -4.71 0.59
N GLY A 71 -9.57 -5.21 -0.47
CA GLY A 71 -10.68 -4.52 -1.14
C GLY A 71 -11.95 -4.41 -0.28
N ARG A 72 -12.20 -5.34 0.65
CA ARG A 72 -13.31 -5.23 1.62
C ARG A 72 -12.99 -4.30 2.79
N TRP A 73 -11.72 -4.15 3.14
CA TRP A 73 -11.28 -3.26 4.20
C TRP A 73 -11.30 -1.78 3.76
N ALA A 74 -10.95 -1.52 2.50
CA ALA A 74 -10.90 -0.19 1.89
C ALA A 74 -12.29 0.41 1.67
#